data_AF-A0A5L8LN10-F1
#
_entry.id   AF-A0A5L8LN10-F1
#
_cell.length_a   1.000
_cell.length_b   1.000
_cell.length_c   1.000
_cell.angle_alpha   90.00
_cell.angle_beta   90.00
_cell.angle_gamma   90.00
#
_symmetry.space_group_name_H-M   'P 1'
#
loop_
_entity.id
_entity.type
_entity.pdbx_description
1 polymer ?
#
loop_
_entity_poly.entity_id
_entity_poly.type
_entity_poly.pdbx_seq_one_letter_code
_entity_poly.pdbx_strand_id
1 'polypeptide(L)'
;MKNLIVCAGGNEYFKFAQSIGIGLVNSAFSLGKILSQIKVDRVIFIGTCGIYQEGKILDIYESSNAANLEYADLFDSFYTPIANEIRLNVSHETMINSSNYICKDENIAQEFFKKGVHIENMEAYAVLSCAKMQEIEGICYLCSTNFCNEFAHEDFLKNHQKAKELLKDFLLDKKLI
;
A
#
# COMPACT_ATOMS: atom_id res chain seq x y z
N MET A 1 -9.92 20.12 -7.20
CA MET A 1 -8.95 19.21 -6.59
C MET A 1 -8.29 18.41 -7.69
N LYS A 2 -6.98 18.58 -7.89
CA LYS A 2 -6.19 17.90 -8.90
C LYS A 2 -5.57 16.65 -8.29
N ASN A 3 -6.06 15.48 -8.70
CA ASN A 3 -5.56 14.19 -8.26
C ASN A 3 -4.39 13.71 -9.14
N LEU A 4 -3.38 13.10 -8.53
CA LEU A 4 -2.41 12.25 -9.20
C LEU A 4 -2.64 10.80 -8.80
N ILE A 5 -3.02 9.95 -9.75
CA ILE A 5 -3.19 8.52 -9.51
C ILE A 5 -1.89 7.80 -9.86
N VAL A 6 -1.36 7.02 -8.92
CA VAL A 6 -0.10 6.29 -9.08
C VAL A 6 -0.26 4.80 -8.77
N CYS A 7 0.57 3.97 -9.39
CA CYS A 7 0.64 2.53 -9.16
C CYS A 7 2.10 2.06 -9.19
N ALA A 8 2.39 0.88 -8.67
CA ALA A 8 3.76 0.35 -8.67
C ALA A 8 4.29 0.11 -10.10
N GLY A 9 3.42 -0.25 -11.05
CA GLY A 9 3.80 -0.63 -12.41
C GLY A 9 4.21 -2.10 -12.52
N GLY A 10 4.91 -2.46 -13.60
CA GLY A 10 5.20 -3.88 -13.90
C GLY A 10 3.90 -4.67 -14.05
N ASN A 11 3.70 -5.69 -13.22
CA ASN A 11 2.46 -6.47 -13.18
C ASN A 11 1.28 -5.63 -12.63
N GLU A 12 1.56 -4.65 -11.75
CA GLU A 12 0.60 -3.70 -11.17
C GLU A 12 0.37 -2.45 -12.04
N TYR A 13 0.38 -2.60 -13.38
CA TYR A 13 0.17 -1.49 -14.30
C TYR A 13 -1.31 -1.19 -14.57
N PHE A 14 -1.67 0.09 -14.56
CA PHE A 14 -2.99 0.63 -14.95
C PHE A 14 -2.82 1.76 -15.95
N LYS A 15 -3.57 1.75 -17.06
CA LYS A 15 -3.43 2.75 -18.15
C LYS A 15 -3.68 4.19 -17.69
N PHE A 16 -4.48 4.39 -16.65
CA PHE A 16 -4.88 5.69 -16.12
C PHE A 16 -4.04 6.14 -14.91
N ALA A 17 -3.03 5.37 -14.51
CA ALA A 17 -2.18 5.67 -13.36
C ALA A 17 -0.71 5.79 -13.79
N GLN A 18 0.01 6.69 -13.12
CA GLN A 18 1.45 6.86 -13.34
C GLN A 18 2.23 5.78 -12.57
N SER A 19 3.10 5.06 -13.27
CA SER A 19 3.99 4.07 -12.64
C SER A 19 5.08 4.76 -11.82
N ILE A 20 5.29 4.33 -10.57
CA ILE A 20 6.32 4.85 -9.66
C ILE A 20 7.40 3.80 -9.28
N GLY A 21 7.25 2.56 -9.74
CA GLY A 21 8.20 1.48 -9.49
C GLY A 21 7.92 0.71 -8.19
N ILE A 22 8.35 -0.55 -8.17
CA ILE A 22 8.08 -1.50 -7.10
C ILE A 22 9.02 -1.27 -5.92
N GLY A 23 8.48 -1.36 -4.71
CA GLY A 23 9.19 -1.21 -3.45
C GLY A 23 9.44 0.24 -3.04
N LEU A 24 9.86 0.40 -1.79
CA LEU A 24 9.93 1.69 -1.09
C LEU A 24 10.86 2.69 -1.78
N VAL A 25 12.05 2.26 -2.21
CA VAL A 25 13.07 3.16 -2.79
C VAL A 25 12.63 3.72 -4.14
N ASN A 26 12.16 2.85 -5.04
CA ASN A 26 11.73 3.28 -6.36
C ASN A 26 10.50 4.18 -6.27
N SER A 27 9.52 3.78 -5.44
CA SER A 27 8.30 4.55 -5.21
C SER A 27 8.61 5.94 -4.67
N ALA A 28 9.43 6.05 -3.62
CA ALA A 28 9.78 7.33 -3.03
C ALA A 28 10.53 8.24 -4.03
N PHE A 29 11.52 7.71 -4.73
CA PHE A 29 12.30 8.48 -5.69
C PHE A 29 11.45 8.97 -6.86
N SER A 30 10.69 8.08 -7.50
CA SER A 30 9.91 8.39 -8.69
C SER A 30 8.76 9.34 -8.35
N LEU A 31 8.01 9.07 -7.28
CA LEU A 31 6.93 9.94 -6.86
C LEU A 31 7.45 11.31 -6.40
N GLY A 32 8.51 11.33 -5.59
CA GLY A 32 9.14 12.59 -5.16
C GLY A 32 9.60 13.45 -6.33
N LYS A 33 10.21 12.83 -7.36
CA LYS A 33 10.59 13.52 -8.59
C LYS A 33 9.37 14.09 -9.32
N ILE A 34 8.29 13.31 -9.47
CA ILE A 34 7.05 13.79 -10.10
C ILE A 34 6.48 14.98 -9.33
N LEU A 35 6.32 14.86 -8.01
CA LEU A 35 5.75 15.91 -7.16
C LEU A 35 6.62 17.19 -7.13
N SER A 36 7.94 17.08 -7.33
CA SER A 36 8.81 18.25 -7.49
C SER A 36 8.56 19.04 -8.78
N GLN A 37 7.94 18.42 -9.79
CA GLN A 37 7.73 18.98 -11.12
C GLN A 37 6.28 19.41 -11.37
N ILE A 38 5.31 18.81 -10.68
CA ILE A 38 3.89 19.12 -10.84
C ILE A 38 3.23 19.42 -9.50
N LYS A 39 2.40 20.47 -9.48
CA LYS A 39 1.52 20.72 -8.33
C LYS A 39 0.25 19.90 -8.47
N VAL A 40 -0.13 19.21 -7.38
CA VAL A 40 -1.35 18.41 -7.23
C VAL A 40 -1.87 18.59 -5.81
N ASP A 41 -3.17 18.40 -5.60
CA ASP A 41 -3.79 18.56 -4.28
C ASP A 41 -3.82 17.23 -3.51
N ARG A 42 -3.81 16.10 -4.23
CA ARG A 42 -3.91 14.76 -3.66
C ARG A 42 -3.18 13.71 -4.51
N VAL A 43 -2.49 12.79 -3.84
CA VAL A 43 -2.00 11.54 -4.43
C VAL A 43 -2.92 10.39 -4.06
N ILE A 44 -3.30 9.61 -5.06
CA ILE A 44 -4.10 8.39 -4.91
C ILE A 44 -3.23 7.22 -5.35
N PHE A 45 -2.83 6.37 -4.41
CA PHE A 45 -2.12 5.14 -4.75
C PHE A 45 -3.11 3.98 -4.90
N ILE A 46 -2.93 3.22 -5.97
CA ILE A 46 -3.78 2.07 -6.29
C ILE A 46 -2.91 0.85 -6.54
N GLY A 47 -3.40 -0.32 -6.13
CA GLY A 47 -2.69 -1.58 -6.31
C GLY A 47 -3.38 -2.73 -5.59
N THR A 48 -2.60 -3.77 -5.29
CA THR A 48 -3.05 -4.93 -4.53
C THR A 48 -2.35 -5.04 -3.18
N CYS A 49 -2.89 -5.90 -2.32
CA CYS A 49 -2.34 -6.17 -1.00
C CYS A 49 -2.56 -7.62 -0.55
N GLY A 50 -1.73 -8.06 0.39
CA GLY A 50 -1.93 -9.28 1.17
C GLY A 50 -2.64 -8.96 2.49
N ILE A 51 -3.42 -9.90 3.02
CA ILE A 51 -4.09 -9.79 4.31
C ILE A 51 -3.28 -10.55 5.37
N TYR A 52 -2.98 -9.91 6.50
CA TYR A 52 -2.23 -10.58 7.56
C TYR A 52 -3.07 -11.58 8.36
N GLN A 53 -4.31 -11.24 8.72
CA GLN A 53 -5.14 -12.13 9.52
C GLN A 53 -6.63 -11.99 9.21
N GLU A 54 -7.22 -10.81 9.44
CA GLU A 54 -8.66 -10.58 9.28
C GLU A 54 -8.96 -9.77 8.01
N GLY A 55 -9.87 -10.29 7.17
CA GLY A 55 -10.31 -9.64 5.95
C GLY A 55 -10.92 -10.61 4.96
N LYS A 56 -11.31 -10.12 3.79
CA LYS A 56 -11.81 -10.94 2.67
C LYS A 56 -11.01 -10.66 1.42
N ILE A 57 -10.69 -11.72 0.69
CA ILE A 57 -10.05 -11.65 -0.63
C ILE A 57 -10.99 -10.96 -1.62
N LEU A 58 -10.42 -10.11 -2.48
CA LEU A 58 -11.10 -9.23 -3.43
C LEU A 58 -11.92 -8.08 -2.82
N ASP A 59 -11.85 -7.85 -1.51
CA ASP A 59 -12.31 -6.59 -0.92
C ASP A 59 -11.29 -5.47 -1.17
N ILE A 60 -11.79 -4.24 -1.28
CA ILE A 60 -11.00 -3.01 -1.44
C ILE A 60 -10.87 -2.32 -0.09
N TYR A 61 -9.62 -2.08 0.30
CA TYR A 61 -9.25 -1.38 1.51
C TYR A 61 -8.87 0.07 1.16
N GLU A 62 -9.52 1.01 1.83
CA GLU A 62 -9.24 2.44 1.77
C GLU A 62 -8.46 2.83 3.02
N SER A 63 -7.31 3.49 2.83
CA SER A 63 -6.52 3.95 3.98
C SER A 63 -5.61 5.12 3.63
N SER A 64 -5.52 6.06 4.57
CA SER A 64 -4.52 7.12 4.61
C SER A 64 -3.46 6.89 5.69
N ASN A 65 -3.35 5.64 6.17
CA ASN A 65 -2.43 5.20 7.21
C ASN A 65 -1.53 4.07 6.72
N ALA A 66 -0.22 4.22 6.89
CA ALA A 66 0.74 3.17 6.59
C ALA A 66 1.90 3.13 7.59
N ALA A 67 2.49 1.96 7.74
CA ALA A 67 3.67 1.72 8.55
C ALA A 67 4.77 1.03 7.72
N ASN A 68 6.01 1.10 8.20
CA ASN A 68 7.14 0.32 7.73
C ASN A 68 7.65 -0.55 8.88
N LEU A 69 7.00 -1.68 9.08
CA LEU A 69 7.41 -2.70 10.04
C LEU A 69 8.07 -3.84 9.27
N GLU A 70 9.35 -4.04 9.54
CA GLU A 70 10.11 -5.18 9.03
C GLU A 70 10.12 -6.33 10.04
N TYR A 71 10.54 -7.52 9.61
CA TYR A 71 10.61 -8.71 10.47
C TYR A 71 11.41 -8.48 11.76
N ALA A 72 12.46 -7.65 11.69
CA ALA A 72 13.28 -7.27 12.84
C ALA A 72 12.49 -6.56 13.95
N ASP A 73 11.39 -5.86 13.62
CA ASP A 73 10.54 -5.16 14.59
C ASP A 73 9.80 -6.13 15.53
N LEU A 74 9.70 -7.41 15.17
CA LEU A 74 9.10 -8.45 16.01
C LEU A 74 10.00 -8.89 17.18
N PHE A 75 11.26 -8.43 17.24
CA PHE A 75 12.25 -8.89 18.21
C PHE A 75 12.92 -7.72 18.95
N ASP A 76 13.06 -7.85 20.26
CA ASP A 76 13.69 -6.82 21.13
C ASP A 76 15.19 -6.59 20.86
N SER A 77 15.81 -7.41 20.01
CA SER A 77 17.22 -7.26 19.62
C SER A 77 17.44 -6.14 18.60
N PHE A 78 16.38 -5.53 18.07
CA PHE A 78 16.44 -4.43 17.11
C PHE A 78 15.59 -3.25 17.60
N TYR A 79 16.01 -2.04 17.23
CA TYR A 79 15.19 -0.84 17.40
C TYR A 79 15.44 0.11 16.23
N THR A 80 14.47 0.97 15.95
CA THR A 80 14.61 2.06 14.98
C THR A 80 14.36 3.41 15.64
N PRO A 81 15.26 4.40 15.48
CA PRO A 81 15.05 5.75 16.01
C PRO A 81 14.22 6.63 15.07
N ILE A 82 13.93 6.17 13.85
CA ILE A 82 13.15 6.92 12.86
C ILE A 82 11.68 6.57 12.97
N ALA A 83 10.82 7.55 12.67
CA ALA A 83 9.40 7.30 12.54
C ALA A 83 9.15 6.29 11.41
N ASN A 84 8.34 5.28 11.71
CA ASN A 84 7.96 4.20 10.81
C ASN A 84 6.44 4.11 10.64
N GLU A 85 5.69 5.13 11.09
CA GLU A 85 4.25 5.25 10.89
C GLU A 85 3.89 6.61 10.26
N ILE A 86 2.95 6.57 9.33
CA ILE A 86 2.31 7.72 8.71
C ILE A 86 0.81 7.60 8.94
N ARG A 87 0.22 8.65 9.51
CA ARG A 87 -1.23 8.81 9.65
C ARG A 87 -1.60 10.18 9.10
N LEU A 88 -2.26 10.21 7.93
CA LEU A 88 -2.76 11.45 7.33
C LEU A 88 -4.21 11.72 7.72
N ASN A 89 -4.92 10.74 8.27
CA ASN A 89 -6.25 10.88 8.83
C ASN A 89 -6.29 10.37 10.30
N VAL A 90 -7.25 10.86 11.09
CA VAL A 90 -7.45 10.51 12.51
C VAL A 90 -8.49 9.41 12.71
N SER A 91 -9.13 8.93 11.65
CA SER A 91 -10.02 7.76 11.68
C SER A 91 -9.21 6.49 11.98
N HIS A 92 -9.83 5.56 12.72
CA HIS A 92 -9.30 4.21 12.96
C HIS A 92 -9.42 3.34 11.69
N GLU A 93 -8.79 3.78 10.60
CA GLU A 93 -8.70 3.07 9.33
C GLU A 93 -7.70 1.91 9.39
N THR A 94 -7.87 0.95 8.47
CA THR A 94 -6.91 -0.12 8.16
C THR A 94 -5.49 0.42 8.09
N MET A 95 -4.56 -0.12 8.88
CA MET A 95 -3.15 0.24 8.78
C MET A 95 -2.45 -0.66 7.75
N ILE A 96 -1.85 -0.07 6.71
CA ILE A 96 -1.08 -0.78 5.68
C ILE A 96 0.37 -0.93 6.16
N ASN A 97 0.91 -2.14 6.20
CA ASN A 97 2.36 -2.32 6.35
C ASN A 97 3.03 -2.32 4.98
N SER A 98 4.17 -1.65 4.88
CA SER A 98 5.03 -1.73 3.71
C SER A 98 6.48 -2.02 4.03
N SER A 99 7.02 -3.02 3.33
CA SER A 99 8.44 -3.36 3.31
C SER A 99 8.85 -3.77 1.89
N ASN A 100 10.14 -4.06 1.68
CA ASN A 100 10.61 -4.62 0.40
C ASN A 100 10.50 -6.16 0.34
N TYR A 101 9.81 -6.77 1.31
CA TYR A 101 9.65 -8.21 1.44
C TYR A 101 8.17 -8.58 1.46
N ILE A 102 7.86 -9.82 1.09
CA ILE A 102 6.50 -10.38 1.09
C ILE A 102 6.45 -11.48 2.14
N CYS A 103 5.49 -11.39 3.06
CA CYS A 103 5.29 -12.38 4.10
C CYS A 103 4.63 -13.65 3.53
N LYS A 104 5.26 -14.80 3.78
CA LYS A 104 4.74 -16.14 3.41
C LYS A 104 4.56 -17.06 4.61
N ASP A 105 4.55 -16.52 5.82
CA ASP A 105 4.41 -17.28 7.06
C ASP A 105 3.22 -16.74 7.85
N GLU A 106 2.20 -17.60 8.03
CA GLU A 106 0.95 -17.21 8.70
C GLU A 106 1.16 -16.81 10.17
N ASN A 107 2.12 -17.42 10.88
CA ASN A 107 2.40 -17.06 12.26
C ASN A 107 3.02 -15.66 12.33
N ILE A 108 3.94 -15.36 11.42
CA ILE A 108 4.55 -14.03 11.33
C ILE A 108 3.53 -12.97 10.89
N ALA A 109 2.63 -13.31 9.99
CA ALA A 109 1.51 -12.46 9.61
C ALA A 109 0.62 -12.12 10.82
N GLN A 110 0.29 -13.09 11.66
CA GLN A 110 -0.45 -12.87 12.90
C GLN A 110 0.31 -11.98 13.90
N GLU A 111 1.64 -12.11 14.01
CA GLU A 111 2.43 -11.22 14.87
C GLU A 111 2.42 -9.77 14.37
N PHE A 112 2.49 -9.55 13.06
CA PHE A 112 2.28 -8.22 12.48
C PHE A 112 0.86 -7.71 12.75
N PHE A 113 -0.16 -8.55 12.64
CA PHE A 113 -1.53 -8.17 12.98
C PHE A 113 -1.69 -7.74 14.43
N LYS A 114 -1.07 -8.45 15.38
CA LYS A 114 -1.04 -8.08 16.80
C LYS A 114 -0.36 -6.73 17.06
N LYS A 115 0.58 -6.32 16.20
CA LYS A 115 1.19 -4.97 16.23
C LYS A 115 0.31 -3.87 15.61
N GLY A 116 -0.87 -4.22 15.09
CA GLY A 116 -1.87 -3.26 14.62
C GLY A 116 -1.77 -2.92 13.13
N VAL A 117 -0.98 -3.66 12.34
CA VAL A 117 -0.99 -3.57 10.87
C VAL A 117 -1.87 -4.67 10.29
N HIS A 118 -2.67 -4.37 9.27
CA HIS A 118 -3.76 -5.25 8.84
C HIS A 118 -3.49 -5.93 7.49
N ILE A 119 -2.90 -5.17 6.57
CA ILE A 119 -2.60 -5.61 5.20
C ILE A 119 -1.18 -5.25 4.79
N GLU A 120 -0.59 -6.05 3.90
CA GLU A 120 0.76 -5.92 3.37
C GLU A 120 0.74 -5.36 1.94
N ASN A 121 1.52 -4.32 1.67
CA ASN A 121 1.80 -3.79 0.34
C ASN A 121 3.23 -3.24 0.29
N MET A 122 3.93 -3.19 -0.85
CA MET A 122 5.36 -2.82 -0.87
C MET A 122 5.65 -1.31 -1.05
N GLU A 123 4.64 -0.46 -1.27
CA GLU A 123 4.83 0.93 -1.70
C GLU A 123 4.10 1.97 -0.83
N ALA A 124 2.97 1.61 -0.20
CA ALA A 124 2.04 2.55 0.42
C ALA A 124 2.72 3.48 1.44
N TYR A 125 3.60 2.95 2.29
CA TYR A 125 4.36 3.78 3.24
C TYR A 125 5.21 4.87 2.54
N ALA A 126 5.90 4.52 1.46
CA ALA A 126 6.70 5.47 0.68
C ALA A 126 5.81 6.53 0.02
N VAL A 127 4.67 6.14 -0.55
CA VAL A 127 3.71 7.06 -1.17
C VAL A 127 3.17 8.05 -0.14
N LEU A 128 2.64 7.57 0.98
CA LEU A 128 2.05 8.44 2.00
C LEU A 128 3.11 9.30 2.68
N SER A 129 4.35 8.83 2.79
CA SER A 129 5.48 9.66 3.22
C SER A 129 5.74 10.82 2.25
N CYS A 130 5.76 10.57 0.94
CA CYS A 130 5.89 11.65 -0.05
C CYS A 130 4.74 12.65 0.03
N ALA A 131 3.49 12.18 0.18
CA ALA A 131 2.33 13.06 0.34
C ALA A 131 2.47 13.95 1.59
N LYS A 132 2.84 13.36 2.73
CA LYS A 132 3.11 14.09 3.99
C LYS A 132 4.19 15.16 3.81
N MET A 133 5.31 14.81 3.17
CA MET A 133 6.44 15.74 2.97
C MET A 133 6.11 16.89 2.01
N GLN A 134 5.15 16.70 1.12
CA GLN A 134 4.66 17.75 0.20
C GLN A 134 3.46 18.51 0.76
N GLU A 135 3.00 18.18 1.97
CA GLU A 135 1.82 18.78 2.62
C GLU A 135 0.55 18.67 1.75
N ILE A 136 0.39 17.54 1.08
CA ILE A 136 -0.78 17.22 0.24
C ILE A 136 -1.53 16.00 0.78
N GLU A 137 -2.78 15.83 0.34
CA GLU A 137 -3.55 14.65 0.71
C GLU A 137 -2.96 13.38 0.09
N GLY A 138 -3.01 12.27 0.84
CA GLY A 138 -2.57 10.96 0.39
C GLY A 138 -3.59 9.90 0.78
N ILE A 139 -3.99 9.06 -0.17
CA ILE A 139 -4.91 7.95 0.08
C ILE A 139 -4.53 6.73 -0.75
N CYS A 140 -4.72 5.55 -0.18
CA CYS A 140 -4.49 4.27 -0.83
C CYS A 140 -5.82 3.54 -1.04
N TYR A 141 -5.99 2.94 -2.22
CA TYR A 141 -7.04 1.98 -2.52
C TYR A 141 -6.40 0.67 -2.96
N LEU A 142 -6.47 -0.34 -2.11
CA LEU A 142 -5.79 -1.62 -2.33
C LEU A 142 -6.81 -2.75 -2.36
N CYS A 143 -6.79 -3.54 -3.44
CA CYS A 143 -7.63 -4.72 -3.55
C CYS A 143 -6.85 -5.95 -3.06
N SER A 144 -7.42 -6.70 -2.12
CA SER A 144 -6.74 -7.85 -1.54
C SER A 144 -6.72 -9.05 -2.49
N THR A 145 -5.57 -9.73 -2.57
CA THR A 145 -5.39 -10.87 -3.49
C THR A 145 -5.07 -12.17 -2.79
N ASN A 146 -4.53 -12.13 -1.59
CA ASN A 146 -4.09 -13.31 -0.86
C ASN A 146 -4.07 -13.05 0.66
N PHE A 147 -4.04 -14.12 1.44
CA PHE A 147 -3.55 -14.06 2.81
C PHE A 147 -2.03 -14.21 2.82
N CYS A 148 -1.35 -13.66 3.82
CA CYS A 148 0.10 -13.79 4.00
C CYS A 148 0.42 -15.16 4.62
N ASN A 149 0.53 -16.18 3.78
CA ASN A 149 0.87 -17.56 4.14
C ASN A 149 1.69 -18.22 3.02
N GLU A 150 1.92 -19.52 3.11
CA GLU A 150 2.73 -20.27 2.15
C GLU A 150 2.19 -20.23 0.70
N PHE A 151 0.88 -20.05 0.53
CA PHE A 151 0.19 -19.96 -0.77
C PHE A 151 0.07 -18.53 -1.30
N ALA A 152 0.57 -17.52 -0.57
CA ALA A 152 0.39 -16.09 -0.88
C ALA A 152 0.68 -15.73 -2.35
N HIS A 153 1.76 -16.29 -2.91
CA HIS A 153 2.14 -16.00 -4.29
C HIS A 153 1.21 -16.63 -5.33
N GLU A 154 0.75 -17.86 -5.09
CA GLU A 154 -0.17 -18.56 -5.98
C GLU A 154 -1.53 -17.87 -6.00
N ASP A 155 -2.04 -17.51 -4.81
CA ASP A 155 -3.29 -16.77 -4.66
C ASP A 155 -3.21 -15.38 -5.29
N PHE A 156 -2.07 -14.69 -5.13
CA PHE A 156 -1.81 -13.44 -5.83
C PHE A 156 -1.99 -13.61 -7.33
N LEU A 157 -1.27 -14.54 -7.96
CA LEU A 157 -1.35 -14.76 -9.41
C LEU A 157 -2.75 -15.12 -9.88
N LYS A 158 -3.48 -15.92 -9.10
CA LYS A 158 -4.85 -16.34 -9.40
C LYS A 158 -5.84 -15.18 -9.36
N ASN A 159 -5.71 -14.28 -8.38
CA ASN A 159 -6.70 -13.24 -8.10
C ASN A 159 -6.33 -11.87 -8.72
N HIS A 160 -5.07 -11.70 -9.13
CA HIS A 160 -4.50 -10.41 -9.54
C HIS A 160 -5.31 -9.68 -10.61
N GLN A 161 -5.61 -10.36 -11.72
CA GLN A 161 -6.35 -9.74 -12.81
C GLN A 161 -7.74 -9.27 -12.38
N LYS A 162 -8.44 -10.07 -11.56
CA LYS A 162 -9.76 -9.71 -11.04
C LYS A 162 -9.69 -8.54 -10.07
N ALA A 163 -8.66 -8.50 -9.22
CA ALA A 163 -8.43 -7.39 -8.30
C ALA A 163 -8.26 -6.05 -9.04
N LYS A 164 -7.53 -6.05 -10.16
CA LYS A 164 -7.35 -4.85 -11.01
C LYS A 164 -8.65 -4.38 -11.66
N GLU A 165 -9.50 -5.30 -12.10
CA GLU A 165 -10.82 -4.98 -12.65
C GLU A 165 -11.72 -4.34 -11.59
N LEU A 166 -11.83 -4.97 -10.41
CA LEU A 166 -12.62 -4.44 -9.30
C LEU A 166 -12.15 -3.06 -8.85
N LEU A 167 -10.83 -2.85 -8.80
CA LEU A 167 -10.26 -1.57 -8.43
C LEU A 167 -10.60 -0.48 -9.46
N LYS A 168 -10.56 -0.81 -10.75
CA LYS A 168 -10.99 0.11 -11.81
C LYS A 168 -12.47 0.47 -11.68
N ASP A 169 -13.34 -0.52 -11.48
CA ASP A 169 -14.79 -0.30 -11.35
C ASP A 169 -15.10 0.58 -10.13
N PHE A 170 -14.46 0.30 -9.00
CA PHE A 170 -14.56 1.12 -7.79
C PHE A 170 -14.14 2.58 -8.01
N LEU A 171 -13.04 2.82 -8.74
CA LEU A 171 -12.58 4.17 -9.03
C LEU A 171 -13.53 4.93 -9.98
N LEU A 172 -14.17 4.23 -10.93
CA LEU A 172 -15.23 4.79 -11.79
C LEU A 172 -16.45 5.19 -10.96
N ASP A 173 -16.89 4.31 -10.05
CA ASP A 173 -18.03 4.57 -9.17
C ASP A 173 -17.77 5.76 -8.22
N LYS A 174 -16.53 5.87 -7.72
CA LYS A 174 -16.07 7.04 -6.94
C LYS A 174 -15.82 8.30 -7.79
N LYS A 175 -15.97 8.24 -9.12
CA LYS A 175 -15.68 9.33 -10.07
C LYS A 175 -14.26 9.88 -9.92
N LEU A 176 -13.30 9.00 -9.67
CA LEU A 176 -11.87 9.33 -9.57
C LEU A 176 -11.16 9.19 -10.91
N ILE A 177 -11.73 8.42 -11.84
CA ILE A 177 -11.28 8.22 -13.23
C ILE A 177 -12.44 8.31 -14.22
#